data_AF-A0A7Y5KYH6-F1
#
_entry.id   AF-A0A7Y5KYH6-F1
#
_cell.length_a   1.000
_cell.length_b   1.000
_cell.length_c   1.000
_cell.angle_alpha   90.00
_cell.angle_beta   90.00
_cell.angle_gamma   90.00
#
_symmetry.space_group_name_H-M   'P 1'
#
loop_
_entity.id
_entity.type
_entity.pdbx_description
1 polymer ?
#
loop_
_entity_poly.entity_id
_entity_poly.type
_entity_poly.pdbx_seq_one_letter_code
_entity_poly.pdbx_strand_id
1 'polypeptide(L)'
;MKHALVTRRGPAVLSVLLLVRCGGIAADDEVSIGGGNVGGDGAGASPEGGQGHSSLSGTLQSCGDGVLQDGEECEETLSPEGTCLDCITVCDGPNEYKSPDLFHCYHANLSPMTWDEAQAACEAWRPGAYLTTATRAAEEDMIDNTLSAGSPVRSFIGGYRVEAQWTWLNGETFGAFTNWAPGQPVGEAGLDCLALDVAEDGTRSWSSVACQAAQVSVCEWAARDD
;
A
#
# COMPACT_ATOMS: atom_id res chain seq x y z
N MET A 1 10.63 61.16 18.00
CA MET A 1 9.31 60.59 18.32
C MET A 1 9.44 59.07 18.26
N LYS A 2 9.25 58.38 19.39
CA LYS A 2 9.44 56.92 19.50
C LYS A 2 8.13 56.23 19.08
N HIS A 3 8.17 55.37 18.06
CA HIS A 3 7.04 54.48 17.73
C HIS A 3 7.28 53.13 18.38
N ALA A 4 6.34 52.73 19.25
CA ALA A 4 6.32 51.45 19.94
C ALA A 4 5.76 50.34 19.03
N LEU A 5 6.40 49.18 19.05
CA LEU A 5 5.93 47.95 18.40
C LEU A 5 4.88 47.27 19.30
N VAL A 6 3.66 47.09 18.80
CA VAL A 6 2.63 46.29 19.46
C VAL A 6 2.75 44.85 18.96
N THR A 7 3.19 43.94 19.82
CA THR A 7 3.13 42.48 19.59
C THR A 7 1.80 41.96 20.11
N ARG A 8 0.95 41.40 19.23
CA ARG A 8 -0.24 40.65 19.63
C ARG A 8 0.18 39.20 19.90
N ARG A 9 0.06 38.76 21.17
CA ARG A 9 0.15 37.34 21.56
C ARG A 9 -1.22 36.69 21.33
N GLY A 10 -1.26 35.62 20.54
CA GLY A 10 -2.42 34.73 20.43
C GLY A 10 -2.55 33.82 21.67
N PRO A 11 -3.73 33.24 21.92
CA PRO A 11 -3.97 32.45 23.13
C PRO A 11 -3.31 31.05 23.02
N ALA A 12 -2.72 30.61 24.13
CA ALA A 12 -2.21 29.26 24.29
C ALA A 12 -3.37 28.26 24.38
N VAL A 13 -3.35 27.23 23.54
CA VAL A 13 -4.31 26.12 23.60
C VAL A 13 -3.80 25.10 24.63
N LEU A 14 -4.52 24.98 25.73
CA LEU A 14 -4.24 24.05 26.82
C LEU A 14 -4.74 22.65 26.40
N SER A 15 -3.82 21.75 26.04
CA SER A 15 -4.14 20.34 25.76
C SER A 15 -4.38 19.59 27.07
N VAL A 16 -5.62 19.18 27.31
CA VAL A 16 -5.99 18.28 28.41
C VAL A 16 -5.73 16.84 27.95
N LEU A 17 -4.72 16.21 28.53
CA LEU A 17 -4.38 14.81 28.31
C LEU A 17 -5.40 13.92 29.06
N LEU A 18 -6.31 13.27 28.34
CA LEU A 18 -7.24 12.29 28.91
C LEU A 18 -6.55 10.93 29.01
N LEU A 19 -6.09 10.57 30.21
CA LEU A 19 -5.59 9.22 30.53
C LEU A 19 -6.76 8.26 30.68
N VAL A 20 -7.00 7.41 29.68
CA VAL A 20 -7.89 6.25 29.81
C VAL A 20 -7.14 5.16 30.56
N ARG A 21 -7.57 4.87 31.80
CA ARG A 21 -7.12 3.70 32.55
C ARG A 21 -7.84 2.47 32.02
N CYS A 22 -7.08 1.49 31.52
CA CYS A 22 -7.61 0.15 31.28
C CYS A 22 -7.76 -0.56 32.64
N GLY A 23 -9.01 -0.84 33.03
CA GLY A 23 -9.32 -1.64 34.21
C GLY A 23 -9.17 -3.12 33.89
N GLY A 24 -8.27 -3.80 34.61
CA GLY A 24 -8.14 -5.24 34.56
C GLY A 24 -9.36 -5.94 35.18
N ILE A 25 -9.78 -7.03 34.56
CA ILE A 25 -10.68 -8.02 35.15
C ILE A 25 -10.00 -9.38 35.14
N ALA A 26 -10.11 -10.04 36.28
CA ALA A 26 -9.41 -11.25 36.68
C ALA A 26 -9.84 -12.48 35.86
N ALA A 27 -8.91 -13.44 35.77
CA ALA A 27 -9.20 -14.82 35.44
C ALA A 27 -9.93 -15.50 36.61
N ASP A 28 -10.91 -16.35 36.32
CA ASP A 28 -11.12 -17.67 36.93
C ASP A 28 -12.36 -18.37 36.31
N ASP A 29 -12.36 -19.70 36.41
CA ASP A 29 -13.43 -20.70 36.17
C ASP A 29 -13.62 -21.32 34.77
N GLU A 30 -12.80 -22.36 34.53
CA GLU A 30 -13.17 -23.76 34.22
C GLU A 30 -14.59 -24.04 33.65
N VAL A 31 -14.67 -24.59 32.44
CA VAL A 31 -15.85 -25.35 31.97
C VAL A 31 -15.45 -26.72 31.42
N SER A 32 -16.06 -27.72 32.03
CA SER A 32 -15.90 -29.17 31.90
C SER A 32 -16.19 -29.75 30.52
N ILE A 33 -15.34 -30.68 30.07
CA ILE A 33 -15.55 -31.52 28.88
C ILE A 33 -16.38 -32.74 29.27
N GLY A 34 -17.63 -32.79 28.79
CA GLY A 34 -18.50 -33.96 28.84
C GLY A 34 -18.72 -34.54 27.45
N GLY A 35 -18.24 -35.77 27.22
CA GLY A 35 -18.46 -36.52 25.99
C GLY A 35 -19.85 -37.18 25.94
N GLY A 36 -20.34 -37.39 24.72
CA GLY A 36 -21.54 -38.18 24.43
C GLY A 36 -21.65 -38.48 22.93
N ASN A 37 -21.40 -39.73 22.57
CA ASN A 37 -21.47 -40.28 21.21
C ASN A 37 -22.79 -41.04 21.06
N VAL A 38 -23.54 -40.86 19.96
CA VAL A 38 -24.55 -41.81 19.46
C VAL A 38 -24.76 -41.59 17.95
N GLY A 39 -24.68 -42.67 17.18
CA GLY A 39 -24.92 -42.68 15.73
C GLY A 39 -26.31 -43.19 15.32
N GLY A 40 -26.53 -43.33 14.01
CA GLY A 40 -27.61 -44.12 13.42
C GLY A 40 -28.23 -43.56 12.14
N ASP A 41 -28.17 -44.36 11.08
CA ASP A 41 -28.57 -44.15 9.67
C ASP A 41 -30.08 -43.94 9.41
N GLY A 42 -30.42 -43.43 8.21
CA GLY A 42 -31.73 -43.71 7.58
C GLY A 42 -32.26 -42.68 6.57
N ALA A 43 -32.47 -43.12 5.33
CA ALA A 43 -32.87 -42.36 4.13
C ALA A 43 -34.34 -41.89 4.06
N GLY A 44 -34.63 -40.90 3.18
CA GLY A 44 -35.93 -40.82 2.49
C GLY A 44 -36.50 -39.44 2.11
N ALA A 45 -36.40 -39.11 0.80
CA ALA A 45 -37.36 -38.37 -0.05
C ALA A 45 -37.46 -36.80 -0.05
N SER A 46 -37.15 -36.24 -1.24
CA SER A 46 -37.56 -34.95 -1.86
C SER A 46 -39.09 -34.84 -2.10
N PRO A 47 -39.68 -33.73 -2.63
CA PRO A 47 -39.12 -32.57 -3.39
C PRO A 47 -39.60 -31.19 -2.86
N GLU A 48 -39.20 -30.00 -3.32
CA GLU A 48 -39.17 -29.43 -4.67
C GLU A 48 -38.28 -28.16 -4.73
N GLY A 49 -37.69 -27.92 -5.91
CA GLY A 49 -37.56 -26.56 -6.49
C GLY A 49 -36.33 -25.71 -6.15
N GLY A 50 -35.38 -25.64 -7.08
CA GLY A 50 -34.39 -24.56 -7.13
C GLY A 50 -33.13 -24.97 -7.87
N GLN A 51 -32.97 -24.52 -9.11
CA GLN A 51 -31.83 -24.79 -9.98
C GLN A 51 -30.54 -24.20 -9.37
N GLY A 52 -29.76 -25.03 -8.69
CA GLY A 52 -28.38 -24.71 -8.30
C GLY A 52 -27.42 -25.30 -9.30
N HIS A 53 -26.92 -24.48 -10.23
CA HIS A 53 -25.82 -24.88 -11.11
C HIS A 53 -24.53 -24.97 -10.29
N SER A 54 -23.92 -26.15 -10.36
CA SER A 54 -22.65 -26.52 -9.74
C SER A 54 -21.45 -25.85 -10.41
N SER A 55 -20.59 -25.25 -9.58
CA SER A 55 -19.13 -25.08 -9.68
C SER A 55 -18.48 -25.24 -11.06
N LEU A 56 -17.90 -24.16 -11.59
CA LEU A 56 -16.59 -24.16 -12.26
C LEU A 56 -15.97 -22.74 -12.24
N SER A 57 -14.70 -22.70 -11.83
CA SER A 57 -13.69 -21.67 -12.07
C SER A 57 -13.80 -20.35 -11.30
N GLY A 58 -12.78 -20.07 -10.46
CA GLY A 58 -12.50 -18.75 -9.92
C GLY A 58 -12.12 -17.80 -11.04
N THR A 59 -13.13 -17.16 -11.62
CA THR A 59 -12.96 -15.90 -12.33
C THR A 59 -12.48 -14.89 -11.32
N LEU A 60 -11.34 -14.28 -11.63
CA LEU A 60 -10.71 -13.24 -10.86
C LEU A 60 -11.74 -12.20 -10.43
N GLN A 61 -11.60 -11.76 -9.19
CA GLN A 61 -12.07 -10.49 -8.67
C GLN A 61 -11.41 -9.37 -9.49
N SER A 62 -11.79 -9.27 -10.77
CA SER A 62 -11.23 -8.34 -11.74
C SER A 62 -12.26 -7.24 -11.93
N CYS A 63 -11.78 -6.02 -11.83
CA CYS A 63 -12.59 -4.86 -12.10
C CYS A 63 -13.02 -4.90 -13.61
N GLY A 64 -14.19 -4.36 -13.97
CA GLY A 64 -14.67 -4.27 -15.35
C GLY A 64 -15.67 -5.34 -15.81
N ASP A 65 -16.22 -6.15 -14.89
CA ASP A 65 -17.24 -7.18 -15.21
C ASP A 65 -18.69 -6.64 -15.22
N GLY A 66 -18.86 -5.35 -14.91
CA GLY A 66 -20.16 -4.66 -14.87
C GLY A 66 -20.91 -4.80 -13.54
N VAL A 67 -20.33 -5.42 -12.51
CA VAL A 67 -20.93 -5.62 -11.18
C VAL A 67 -20.01 -5.04 -10.09
N LEU A 68 -20.53 -4.11 -9.29
CA LEU A 68 -19.76 -3.55 -8.15
C LEU A 68 -19.69 -4.57 -6.99
N GLN A 69 -18.48 -5.00 -6.65
CA GLN A 69 -18.19 -5.98 -5.59
C GLN A 69 -17.69 -5.31 -4.30
N ASP A 70 -17.63 -6.06 -3.19
CA ASP A 70 -17.08 -5.57 -1.92
C ASP A 70 -15.59 -5.20 -2.10
N GLY A 71 -15.25 -3.93 -1.88
CA GLY A 71 -13.89 -3.39 -2.11
C GLY A 71 -13.71 -2.66 -3.43
N GLU A 72 -14.80 -2.39 -4.17
CA GLU A 72 -14.79 -1.59 -5.40
C GLU A 72 -15.58 -0.28 -5.22
N GLU A 73 -15.10 0.79 -5.87
CA GLU A 73 -15.82 2.06 -6.01
C GLU A 73 -16.09 2.36 -7.49
N CYS A 74 -17.29 2.89 -7.79
CA CYS A 74 -17.62 3.29 -9.15
C CYS A 74 -17.16 4.71 -9.46
N GLU A 75 -16.47 4.90 -10.59
CA GLU A 75 -15.91 6.21 -10.97
C GLU A 75 -17.01 7.24 -11.33
N GLU A 76 -18.11 6.82 -11.95
CA GLU A 76 -19.26 7.68 -12.26
C GLU A 76 -20.54 7.23 -11.55
N THR A 77 -21.56 8.10 -11.53
CA THR A 77 -22.91 7.74 -11.09
C THR A 77 -23.31 6.42 -11.74
N LEU A 78 -23.65 5.41 -10.91
CA LEU A 78 -24.15 4.11 -11.36
C LEU A 78 -25.06 4.31 -12.58
N SER A 79 -24.87 3.48 -13.60
CA SER A 79 -25.85 3.43 -14.69
C SER A 79 -27.25 3.25 -14.07
N PRO A 80 -28.33 3.66 -14.75
CA PRO A 80 -29.69 3.41 -14.27
C PRO A 80 -29.98 1.93 -13.96
N GLU A 81 -29.14 1.02 -14.45
CA GLU A 81 -29.20 -0.43 -14.29
C GLU A 81 -28.28 -0.96 -13.18
N GLY A 82 -27.53 -0.10 -12.48
CA GLY A 82 -26.63 -0.46 -11.38
C GLY A 82 -25.27 -1.01 -11.83
N THR A 83 -24.92 -0.85 -13.10
CA THR A 83 -23.68 -1.38 -13.67
C THR A 83 -22.56 -0.34 -13.58
N CYS A 84 -21.39 -0.76 -13.11
CA CYS A 84 -20.17 0.05 -13.12
C CYS A 84 -19.25 -0.40 -14.26
N LEU A 85 -19.03 0.48 -15.24
CA LEU A 85 -18.23 0.18 -16.45
C LEU A 85 -16.72 0.33 -16.22
N ASP A 86 -16.32 1.06 -15.18
CA ASP A 86 -14.93 1.24 -14.73
C ASP A 86 -14.97 1.25 -13.19
N CYS A 87 -14.44 0.20 -12.56
CA CYS A 87 -14.41 0.09 -11.10
C CYS A 87 -12.98 0.22 -10.58
N ILE A 88 -12.87 0.98 -9.50
CA ILE A 88 -11.61 1.30 -8.86
C ILE A 88 -11.40 0.32 -7.70
N THR A 89 -10.26 -0.35 -7.63
CA THR A 89 -9.89 -1.12 -6.44
C THR A 89 -9.70 -0.17 -5.26
N VAL A 90 -10.35 -0.44 -4.14
CA VAL A 90 -10.22 0.38 -2.93
C VAL A 90 -8.89 0.07 -2.24
N CYS A 91 -8.07 1.11 -2.00
CA CYS A 91 -6.86 1.02 -1.18
C CYS A 91 -7.21 1.29 0.30
N ASP A 92 -7.86 0.34 0.98
CA ASP A 92 -8.29 0.46 2.38
C ASP A 92 -7.52 -0.44 3.36
N GLY A 93 -6.47 -1.11 2.88
CA GLY A 93 -5.59 -1.90 3.71
C GLY A 93 -4.77 -1.06 4.70
N PRO A 94 -4.20 -1.69 5.74
CA PRO A 94 -3.34 -1.00 6.67
C PRO A 94 -2.12 -0.40 5.96
N ASN A 95 -1.86 0.89 6.20
CA ASN A 95 -0.79 1.65 5.56
C ASN A 95 -0.89 1.69 4.02
N GLU A 96 -2.09 1.62 3.46
CA GLU A 96 -2.34 1.88 2.05
C GLU A 96 -2.76 3.35 1.85
N TYR A 97 -2.25 3.95 0.78
CA TYR A 97 -2.54 5.32 0.40
C TYR A 97 -2.97 5.38 -1.06
N LYS A 98 -4.21 5.79 -1.30
CA LYS A 98 -4.72 6.06 -2.65
C LYS A 98 -4.24 7.43 -3.10
N SER A 99 -3.63 7.51 -4.27
CA SER A 99 -3.36 8.80 -4.87
C SER A 99 -4.67 9.46 -5.37
N PRO A 100 -4.89 10.76 -5.10
CA PRO A 100 -6.09 11.45 -5.57
C PRO A 100 -6.23 11.51 -7.09
N ASP A 101 -5.11 11.70 -7.80
CA ASP A 101 -5.13 12.09 -9.22
C ASP A 101 -4.54 11.03 -10.16
N LEU A 102 -3.87 10.03 -9.57
CA LEU A 102 -3.04 9.09 -10.34
C LEU A 102 -3.69 7.74 -10.51
N PHE A 103 -4.72 7.46 -9.72
CA PHE A 103 -5.36 6.15 -9.68
C PHE A 103 -4.35 5.01 -9.43
N HIS A 104 -3.37 5.26 -8.57
CA HIS A 104 -2.47 4.25 -8.01
C HIS A 104 -2.63 4.20 -6.49
N CYS A 105 -2.48 3.01 -5.96
CA CYS A 105 -2.36 2.78 -4.53
C CYS A 105 -0.88 2.60 -4.17
N TYR A 106 -0.51 2.99 -2.95
CA TYR A 106 0.85 2.87 -2.42
C TYR A 106 0.83 2.20 -1.04
N HIS A 107 1.85 1.40 -0.73
CA HIS A 107 2.00 0.74 0.57
C HIS A 107 3.46 0.77 1.04
N ALA A 108 3.70 1.20 2.28
CA ALA A 108 5.03 1.11 2.90
C ALA A 108 5.22 -0.22 3.62
N ASN A 109 6.14 -1.06 3.14
CA ASN A 109 6.55 -2.26 3.85
C ASN A 109 7.76 -1.94 4.75
N LEU A 110 7.52 -1.88 6.06
CA LEU A 110 8.53 -1.50 7.05
C LEU A 110 9.46 -2.65 7.47
N SER A 111 9.33 -3.84 6.87
CA SER A 111 10.24 -4.97 7.14
C SER A 111 11.51 -4.83 6.28
N PRO A 112 12.72 -4.77 6.87
CA PRO A 112 13.94 -4.68 6.08
C PRO A 112 14.20 -5.97 5.31
N MET A 113 14.40 -5.86 3.99
CA MET A 113 14.67 -6.98 3.09
C MET A 113 15.55 -6.54 1.92
N THR A 114 16.10 -7.50 1.16
CA THR A 114 16.83 -7.19 -0.08
C THR A 114 15.87 -6.68 -1.17
N TRP A 115 16.40 -6.07 -2.24
CA TRP A 115 15.56 -5.48 -3.29
C TRP A 115 14.67 -6.53 -3.97
N ASP A 116 15.20 -7.72 -4.27
CA ASP A 116 14.44 -8.82 -4.87
C ASP A 116 13.35 -9.33 -3.93
N GLU A 117 13.65 -9.46 -2.63
CA GLU A 117 12.65 -9.82 -1.61
C GLU A 117 11.58 -8.74 -1.48
N ALA A 118 11.95 -7.46 -1.59
CA ALA A 118 11.03 -6.33 -1.54
C ALA A 118 10.07 -6.31 -2.72
N GLN A 119 10.56 -6.60 -3.92
CA GLN A 119 9.71 -6.79 -5.09
C GLN A 119 8.74 -7.95 -4.90
N ALA A 120 9.22 -9.12 -4.49
CA ALA A 120 8.38 -10.28 -4.24
C ALA A 120 7.34 -10.02 -3.12
N ALA A 121 7.69 -9.23 -2.11
CA ALA A 121 6.77 -8.84 -1.05
C ALA A 121 5.66 -7.91 -1.55
N CYS A 122 5.96 -6.99 -2.49
CA CYS A 122 4.93 -6.17 -3.14
C CYS A 122 3.98 -7.03 -3.97
N GLU A 123 4.51 -7.94 -4.80
CA GLU A 123 3.70 -8.87 -5.61
C GLU A 123 2.78 -9.76 -4.75
N ALA A 124 3.23 -10.11 -3.54
CA ALA A 124 2.43 -10.87 -2.58
C ALA A 124 1.40 -10.02 -1.82
N TRP A 125 1.60 -8.70 -1.73
CA TRP A 125 0.71 -7.80 -0.98
C TRP A 125 -0.63 -7.61 -1.71
N ARG A 126 -0.58 -7.31 -3.01
CA ARG A 126 -1.77 -7.15 -3.87
C ARG A 126 -1.50 -7.69 -5.28
N PRO A 127 -2.52 -8.18 -5.99
CA PRO A 127 -2.39 -8.48 -7.41
C PRO A 127 -1.88 -7.26 -8.19
N GLY A 128 -0.89 -7.47 -9.06
CA GLY A 128 -0.32 -6.39 -9.87
C GLY A 128 0.54 -5.39 -9.11
N ALA A 129 0.80 -5.58 -7.81
CA ALA A 129 1.68 -4.71 -7.06
C ALA A 129 3.16 -5.01 -7.29
N TYR A 130 3.95 -3.95 -7.23
CA TYR A 130 5.39 -3.99 -7.47
C TYR A 130 6.09 -2.83 -6.75
N LEU A 131 7.42 -2.80 -6.69
CA LEU A 131 8.15 -1.67 -6.09
C LEU A 131 7.89 -0.39 -6.88
N THR A 132 7.45 0.66 -6.19
CA THR A 132 6.97 1.90 -6.79
C THR A 132 7.93 2.53 -7.80
N THR A 133 7.40 3.14 -8.85
CA THR A 133 8.17 3.91 -9.81
C THR A 133 7.91 5.40 -9.64
N ALA A 134 8.88 6.22 -10.03
CA ALA A 134 8.79 7.67 -9.90
C ALA A 134 9.18 8.33 -11.23
N THR A 135 8.20 8.44 -12.11
CA THR A 135 8.25 9.03 -13.46
C THR A 135 7.73 10.47 -13.49
N ARG A 136 7.18 10.99 -12.38
CA ARG A 136 6.68 12.37 -12.25
C ARG A 136 6.68 12.83 -10.79
N ALA A 137 6.73 14.16 -10.60
CA ALA A 137 6.78 14.78 -9.27
C ALA A 137 5.59 14.35 -8.37
N ALA A 138 4.40 14.18 -8.95
CA ALA A 138 3.23 13.73 -8.19
C ALA A 138 3.36 12.28 -7.67
N GLU A 139 4.16 11.40 -8.30
CA GLU A 139 4.46 10.08 -7.72
C GLU A 139 5.43 10.22 -6.56
N GLU A 140 6.49 11.01 -6.72
CA GLU A 140 7.46 11.28 -5.65
C GLU A 140 6.75 11.81 -4.39
N ASP A 141 5.84 12.77 -4.54
CA ASP A 141 5.03 13.30 -3.44
C ASP A 141 4.17 12.21 -2.78
N MET A 142 3.59 11.30 -3.55
CA MET A 142 2.80 10.18 -3.02
C MET A 142 3.67 9.16 -2.27
N ILE A 143 4.85 8.85 -2.78
CA ILE A 143 5.80 7.95 -2.14
C ILE A 143 6.28 8.54 -0.81
N ASP A 144 6.61 9.84 -0.81
CA ASP A 144 7.02 10.57 0.40
C ASP A 144 5.91 10.58 1.45
N ASN A 145 4.67 10.86 1.05
CA ASN A 145 3.51 10.82 1.93
C ASN A 145 3.29 9.40 2.51
N THR A 146 3.45 8.36 1.71
CA THR A 146 3.32 6.96 2.14
C THR A 146 4.36 6.59 3.20
N LEU A 147 5.56 7.15 3.11
CA LEU A 147 6.64 6.92 4.07
C LEU A 147 6.57 7.83 5.30
N SER A 148 5.87 8.96 5.22
CA SER A 148 5.71 9.92 6.33
C SER A 148 4.92 9.36 7.53
N ALA A 149 4.27 8.22 7.36
CA ALA A 149 3.69 7.41 8.43
C ALA A 149 4.73 6.68 9.30
N GLY A 150 6.03 6.70 8.94
CA GLY A 150 7.13 6.03 9.62
C GLY A 150 8.35 6.92 9.91
N SER A 151 9.36 6.35 10.59
CA SER A 151 10.67 6.97 10.85
C SER A 151 11.40 7.32 9.54
N PRO A 152 12.34 8.29 9.52
CA PRO A 152 13.24 8.48 8.38
C PRO A 152 14.07 7.21 8.16
N VAL A 153 13.66 6.40 7.18
CA VAL A 153 14.30 5.16 6.80
C VAL A 153 14.48 5.20 5.29
N ARG A 154 15.65 4.72 4.85
CA ARG A 154 15.96 4.52 3.45
C ARG A 154 15.09 3.40 2.88
N SER A 155 14.48 3.63 1.72
CA SER A 155 13.45 2.74 1.19
C SER A 155 13.76 2.35 -0.26
N PHE A 156 13.62 1.07 -0.60
CA PHE A 156 13.69 0.63 -1.99
C PHE A 156 12.49 1.11 -2.81
N ILE A 157 12.78 1.44 -4.07
CA ILE A 157 11.82 1.72 -5.14
C ILE A 157 12.22 0.92 -6.39
N GLY A 158 11.35 0.85 -7.40
CA GLY A 158 11.42 -0.09 -8.51
C GLY A 158 12.48 0.19 -9.58
N GLY A 159 13.41 1.10 -9.32
CA GLY A 159 14.50 1.41 -10.24
C GLY A 159 15.67 0.44 -10.07
N TYR A 160 16.23 -0.02 -11.18
CA TYR A 160 17.42 -0.87 -11.18
C TYR A 160 18.27 -0.60 -12.43
N ARG A 161 19.51 -1.09 -12.43
CA ARG A 161 20.49 -0.84 -13.48
C ARG A 161 20.87 -2.12 -14.22
N VAL A 162 20.75 -2.09 -15.54
CA VAL A 162 21.19 -3.17 -16.45
C VAL A 162 22.18 -2.57 -17.43
N GLU A 163 23.36 -3.19 -17.59
CA GLU A 163 24.41 -2.72 -18.51
C GLU A 163 24.73 -1.21 -18.38
N ALA A 164 24.80 -0.72 -17.13
CA ALA A 164 25.01 0.68 -16.77
C ALA A 164 23.86 1.67 -17.12
N GLN A 165 22.69 1.18 -17.52
CA GLN A 165 21.50 1.99 -17.78
C GLN A 165 20.43 1.75 -16.71
N TRP A 166 19.88 2.84 -16.15
CA TRP A 166 18.76 2.76 -15.23
C TRP A 166 17.46 2.49 -15.96
N THR A 167 16.61 1.67 -15.38
CA THR A 167 15.31 1.29 -15.90
C THR A 167 14.32 1.11 -14.75
N TRP A 168 13.03 1.27 -15.05
CA TRP A 168 11.94 0.97 -14.14
C TRP A 168 11.44 -0.44 -14.40
N LEU A 169 11.09 -1.16 -13.34
CA LEU A 169 10.63 -2.55 -13.44
C LEU A 169 9.31 -2.74 -14.19
N ASN A 170 8.49 -1.70 -14.28
CA ASN A 170 7.23 -1.72 -15.03
C ASN A 170 7.43 -1.40 -16.52
N GLY A 171 8.67 -1.13 -16.94
CA GLY A 171 9.02 -0.81 -18.32
C GLY A 171 8.79 0.65 -18.71
N GLU A 172 8.38 1.52 -17.78
CA GLU A 172 8.26 2.94 -18.05
C GLU A 172 9.61 3.58 -18.40
N THR A 173 9.55 4.70 -19.13
CA THR A 173 10.76 5.40 -19.57
C THR A 173 11.47 6.03 -18.38
N PHE A 174 12.66 5.54 -18.06
CA PHE A 174 13.53 6.15 -17.08
C PHE A 174 14.04 7.51 -17.58
N GLY A 175 14.03 8.53 -16.72
CA GLY A 175 14.60 9.85 -17.00
C GLY A 175 13.62 10.93 -17.46
N ALA A 176 12.33 10.61 -17.64
CA ALA A 176 11.28 11.63 -17.81
C ALA A 176 11.15 12.55 -16.59
N PHE A 177 11.43 11.99 -15.42
CA PHE A 177 11.64 12.65 -14.14
C PHE A 177 12.83 12.01 -13.45
N THR A 178 13.58 12.81 -12.68
CA THR A 178 14.64 12.30 -11.81
C THR A 178 14.71 13.11 -10.54
N ASN A 179 14.89 12.44 -9.40
CA ASN A 179 15.12 13.08 -8.11
C ASN A 179 16.43 12.61 -7.45
N TRP A 180 17.52 12.52 -8.22
CA TRP A 180 18.82 12.08 -7.70
C TRP A 180 19.33 12.96 -6.55
N ALA A 181 19.80 12.32 -5.48
CA ALA A 181 20.54 13.00 -4.43
C ALA A 181 21.85 13.59 -4.98
N PRO A 182 22.41 14.64 -4.37
CA PRO A 182 23.68 15.21 -4.79
C PRO A 182 24.79 14.14 -4.89
N GLY A 183 25.37 13.98 -6.09
CA GLY A 183 26.43 13.00 -6.36
C GLY A 183 25.95 11.60 -6.74
N GLN A 184 24.63 11.40 -6.91
CA GLN A 184 24.03 10.16 -7.39
C GLN A 184 23.69 10.22 -8.88
N PRO A 185 23.58 9.08 -9.58
CA PRO A 185 23.93 7.74 -9.12
C PRO A 185 25.45 7.54 -8.99
N VAL A 186 25.89 6.70 -8.06
CA VAL A 186 27.27 6.25 -7.98
C VAL A 186 27.51 5.17 -9.04
N GLY A 187 28.51 5.39 -9.90
CA GLY A 187 28.92 4.46 -10.95
C GLY A 187 29.75 3.26 -10.45
N GLU A 188 29.61 2.90 -9.18
CA GLU A 188 30.32 1.76 -8.58
C GLU A 188 29.61 0.45 -8.90
N ALA A 189 30.39 -0.59 -9.19
CA ALA A 189 29.87 -1.92 -9.45
C ALA A 189 29.15 -2.47 -8.20
N GLY A 190 27.96 -3.04 -8.39
CA GLY A 190 27.17 -3.62 -7.30
C GLY A 190 26.22 -2.64 -6.61
N LEU A 191 26.19 -1.35 -7.01
CA LEU A 191 25.17 -0.38 -6.60
C LEU A 191 24.09 -0.23 -7.67
N ASP A 192 23.43 -1.34 -7.99
CA ASP A 192 22.55 -1.46 -9.16
C ASP A 192 21.05 -1.36 -8.84
N CYS A 193 20.67 -1.04 -7.59
CA CYS A 193 19.28 -0.86 -7.18
C CYS A 193 19.01 0.56 -6.67
N LEU A 194 17.79 1.05 -6.87
CA LEU A 194 17.39 2.41 -6.52
C LEU A 194 16.71 2.45 -5.15
N ALA A 195 17.07 3.43 -4.34
CA ALA A 195 16.44 3.69 -3.07
C ALA A 195 16.28 5.18 -2.80
N LEU A 196 15.23 5.55 -2.08
CA LEU A 196 15.06 6.86 -1.49
C LEU A 196 15.96 6.99 -0.27
N ASP A 197 16.96 7.86 -0.35
CA ASP A 197 17.74 8.32 0.78
C ASP A 197 17.03 9.46 1.50
N VAL A 198 17.34 9.66 2.79
CA VAL A 198 16.75 10.73 3.60
C VAL A 198 17.84 11.70 4.05
N ALA A 199 17.74 12.95 3.62
CA ALA A 199 18.64 14.03 4.04
C ALA A 199 18.37 14.47 5.50
N GLU A 200 19.30 15.23 6.09
CA GLU A 200 19.17 15.72 7.47
C GLU A 200 17.93 16.61 7.70
N ASP A 201 17.48 17.31 6.65
CA ASP A 201 16.29 18.14 6.68
C ASP A 201 14.98 17.35 6.44
N GLY A 202 15.09 16.03 6.27
CA GLY A 202 13.96 15.13 6.01
C GLY A 202 13.59 14.98 4.53
N THR A 203 14.25 15.71 3.63
CA THR A 203 14.00 15.60 2.19
C THR A 203 14.43 14.23 1.68
N ARG A 204 13.61 13.62 0.81
CA ARG A 204 13.93 12.35 0.16
C ARG A 204 14.44 12.58 -1.26
N SER A 205 15.45 11.80 -1.62
CA SER A 205 16.05 11.84 -2.96
C SER A 205 16.71 10.50 -3.29
N TRP A 206 16.88 10.21 -4.56
CA TRP A 206 17.27 8.89 -5.05
C TRP A 206 18.76 8.63 -4.88
N SER A 207 19.10 7.40 -4.52
CA SER A 207 20.46 6.92 -4.39
C SER A 207 20.61 5.53 -5.00
N SER A 208 21.76 5.28 -5.61
CA SER A 208 22.14 3.94 -6.04
C SER A 208 22.70 3.17 -4.85
N VAL A 209 22.16 1.99 -4.59
CA VAL A 209 22.51 1.17 -3.43
C VAL A 209 22.73 -0.28 -3.82
N ALA A 210 23.37 -1.04 -2.93
CA ALA A 210 23.52 -2.46 -3.11
C ALA A 210 22.15 -3.14 -3.00
N CYS A 211 21.78 -3.94 -4.00
CA CYS A 211 20.52 -4.68 -4.01
C CYS A 211 20.37 -5.64 -2.82
N GLN A 212 21.50 -6.09 -2.26
CA GLN A 212 21.57 -6.98 -1.10
C GLN A 212 21.51 -6.25 0.25
N ALA A 213 21.46 -4.91 0.26
CA ALA A 213 21.28 -4.17 1.50
C ALA A 213 19.84 -4.36 2.01
N ALA A 214 19.67 -4.72 3.28
CA ALA A 214 18.35 -4.85 3.87
C ALA A 214 17.74 -3.45 4.11
N GLN A 215 16.64 -3.13 3.44
CA GLN A 215 15.94 -1.85 3.56
C GLN A 215 14.43 -2.07 3.56
N VAL A 216 13.68 -1.07 4.04
CA VAL A 216 12.22 -1.05 3.86
C VAL A 216 11.90 -0.75 2.40
N SER A 217 10.63 -0.85 1.99
CA SER A 217 10.23 -0.59 0.61
C SER A 217 8.88 0.09 0.49
N VAL A 218 8.63 0.66 -0.70
CA VAL A 218 7.31 1.16 -1.07
C VAL A 218 6.81 0.40 -2.28
N CYS A 219 5.62 -0.16 -2.16
CA CYS A 219 4.90 -0.83 -3.22
C CYS A 219 3.93 0.15 -3.89
N GLU A 220 3.64 -0.07 -5.16
CA GLU A 220 2.51 0.54 -5.87
C GLU A 220 1.75 -0.51 -6.68
N TRP A 221 0.48 -0.25 -6.94
CA TRP A 221 -0.33 -0.96 -7.93
C TRP A 221 -1.36 -0.01 -8.52
N ALA A 222 -1.86 -0.35 -9.70
CA ALA A 222 -2.96 0.39 -10.31
C ALA A 222 -4.21 0.22 -9.45
N ALA A 223 -4.91 1.34 -9.21
CA ALA A 223 -6.22 1.32 -8.61
C ALA A 223 -7.32 1.02 -9.65
N ARG A 224 -6.96 0.78 -10.92
CA ARG A 224 -7.82 0.44 -12.06
C ARG A 224 -7.10 -0.60 -12.92
N ASP A 225 -7.83 -1.55 -13.51
CA ASP A 225 -7.30 -2.34 -14.63
C ASP A 225 -7.54 -1.54 -15.93
N ASP A 226 -6.50 -1.29 -16.72
CA ASP A 226 -6.58 -0.62 -18.02
C ASP A 226 -6.85 -1.57 -19.21
#